data_AF-A0A412EMG4-F1
#
_entry.id   AF-A0A412EMG4-F1
#
_cell.length_a   1.000
_cell.length_b   1.000
_cell.length_c   1.000
_cell.angle_alpha   90.00
_cell.angle_beta   90.00
_cell.angle_gamma   90.00
#
_symmetry.space_group_name_H-M   'P 1'
#
loop_
_entity.id
_entity.type
_entity.pdbx_description
1 polymer ?
#
loop_
_entity_poly.entity_id
_entity_poly.type
_entity_poly.pdbx_seq_one_letter_code
_entity_poly.pdbx_strand_id
1 'polypeptide(L)'
;MFSEKRSAKKKGEIIMRYGRKMFNETLKCAIDREDYEAVELLIALARENMCLACVMCEDYLAAKSSKGRRKVIDRIPEHIAMLQARAANGGVDPEQN
;
A
#
# COMPACT_ATOMS: atom_id res chain seq x y z
N MET A 1 4.63 31.30 -17.17
CA MET A 1 4.81 29.83 -17.08
C MET A 1 5.02 29.43 -15.62
N PHE A 2 3.95 29.28 -14.84
CA PHE A 2 4.00 28.77 -13.46
C PHE A 2 2.61 28.23 -13.13
N SER A 3 2.29 26.96 -13.40
CA SER A 3 1.11 26.37 -12.76
C SER A 3 0.93 24.84 -12.84
N GLU A 4 1.62 24.10 -13.70
CA GLU A 4 1.39 22.63 -13.71
C GLU A 4 1.99 21.91 -12.50
N LYS A 5 3.23 22.24 -12.14
CA LYS A 5 3.93 21.59 -11.02
C LYS A 5 3.26 21.83 -9.66
N ARG A 6 2.56 22.96 -9.48
CA ARG A 6 1.82 23.27 -8.24
C ARG A 6 0.48 22.51 -8.16
N SER A 7 -0.18 22.31 -9.29
CA SER A 7 -1.46 21.60 -9.36
C SER A 7 -1.28 20.09 -9.12
N ALA A 8 -0.26 19.48 -9.74
CA ALA A 8 0.09 18.08 -9.48
C ALA A 8 0.50 17.82 -8.02
N LYS A 9 1.25 18.74 -7.41
CA LYS A 9 1.66 18.66 -5.99
C LYS A 9 0.46 18.69 -5.04
N LYS A 10 -0.52 19.59 -5.28
CA LYS A 10 -1.78 19.64 -4.51
C LYS A 10 -2.63 18.38 -4.69
N LYS A 11 -2.73 17.86 -5.91
CA LYS A 11 -3.49 16.63 -6.21
C LYS A 11 -2.88 15.41 -5.52
N GLY A 12 -1.56 15.25 -5.59
CA GLY A 12 -0.82 14.20 -4.86
C GLY A 12 -0.99 14.31 -3.35
N GLU A 13 -0.97 15.52 -2.80
CA GLU A 13 -1.15 15.75 -1.36
C GLU A 13 -2.56 15.38 -0.85
N ILE A 14 -3.60 15.64 -1.66
CA ILE A 14 -4.98 15.26 -1.38
C ILE A 14 -5.15 13.73 -1.45
N ILE A 15 -4.62 13.09 -2.50
CA ILE A 15 -4.62 11.62 -2.64
C ILE A 15 -3.93 10.96 -1.45
N MET A 16 -2.78 11.50 -1.02
CA MET A 16 -2.04 10.99 0.12
C MET A 16 -2.74 11.24 1.47
N ARG A 17 -3.49 12.33 1.62
CA ARG A 17 -4.32 12.56 2.83
C ARG A 17 -5.48 11.58 2.88
N TYR A 18 -6.16 11.34 1.76
CA TYR A 18 -7.24 10.35 1.69
C TYR A 18 -6.71 8.94 1.94
N GLY A 19 -5.60 8.58 1.28
CA GLY A 19 -4.93 7.30 1.48
C GLY A 19 -4.49 7.05 2.92
N ARG A 20 -3.93 8.06 3.61
CA ARG A 20 -3.60 7.94 5.04
C ARG A 20 -4.81 7.69 5.92
N LYS A 21 -5.93 8.36 5.67
CA LYS A 21 -7.17 8.14 6.44
C LYS A 21 -7.69 6.72 6.24
N MET A 22 -7.79 6.28 4.98
CA MET A 22 -8.22 4.93 4.61
C MET A 22 -7.31 3.87 5.23
N PHE A 23 -6.00 4.03 5.09
CA PHE A 23 -5.02 3.11 5.68
C PHE A 23 -5.23 2.94 7.19
N ASN A 24 -5.42 4.06 7.92
CA ASN A 24 -5.68 4.02 9.35
C ASN A 24 -7.02 3.33 9.68
N GLU A 25 -8.06 3.52 8.88
CA GLU A 25 -9.36 2.84 9.05
C GLU A 25 -9.23 1.34 8.81
N THR A 26 -8.46 0.93 7.80
CA THR A 26 -8.17 -0.49 7.54
C THR A 26 -7.40 -1.13 8.68
N LEU A 27 -6.38 -0.46 9.22
CA LEU A 27 -5.63 -0.98 10.37
C LEU A 27 -6.53 -1.18 11.59
N LYS A 28 -7.42 -0.22 11.89
CA LYS A 28 -8.42 -0.38 12.96
C LYS A 28 -9.31 -1.59 12.70
N CYS A 29 -9.83 -1.74 11.49
CA CYS A 29 -10.66 -2.87 11.12
C CYS A 29 -9.93 -4.22 11.26
N ALA A 30 -8.65 -4.27 10.93
CA ALA A 30 -7.83 -5.47 11.11
C ALA A 30 -7.60 -5.79 12.59
N ILE A 31 -7.33 -4.78 13.43
CA ILE A 31 -7.20 -4.93 14.88
C ILE A 31 -8.50 -5.43 15.50
N ASP A 32 -9.64 -4.82 15.14
CA ASP A 32 -10.97 -5.22 15.63
C ASP A 32 -11.33 -6.68 15.26
N ARG A 33 -10.65 -7.22 14.23
CA ARG A 33 -10.79 -8.61 13.76
C ARG A 33 -9.67 -9.52 14.27
N GLU A 34 -8.80 -9.02 15.15
CA GLU A 34 -7.63 -9.72 15.68
C GLU A 34 -6.66 -10.23 14.59
N ASP A 35 -6.66 -9.62 13.40
CA ASP A 35 -5.80 -9.98 12.28
C ASP A 35 -4.48 -9.19 12.35
N TYR A 36 -3.67 -9.48 13.38
CA TYR A 36 -2.44 -8.73 13.66
C TYR A 36 -1.37 -8.91 12.57
N GLU A 37 -1.35 -10.05 11.90
CA GLU A 37 -0.46 -10.28 10.76
C GLU A 37 -0.78 -9.35 9.60
N ALA A 38 -2.07 -9.13 9.30
CA ALA A 38 -2.49 -8.14 8.32
C ALA A 38 -2.01 -6.73 8.69
N VAL A 39 -2.09 -6.36 9.98
CA VAL A 39 -1.60 -5.06 10.48
C VAL A 39 -0.11 -4.91 10.21
N GLU A 40 0.70 -5.90 10.58
CA GLU A 40 2.15 -5.86 10.40
C GLU A 40 2.54 -5.74 8.93
N LEU A 41 1.95 -6.56 8.06
CA LEU A 41 2.25 -6.60 6.64
C LEU A 41 1.81 -5.32 5.92
N LEU A 42 0.63 -4.78 6.25
CA LEU A 42 0.18 -3.50 5.69
C LEU A 42 1.08 -2.34 6.10
N ILE A 43 1.57 -2.31 7.35
CA ILE A 43 2.54 -1.31 7.81
C ILE A 43 3.88 -1.47 7.09
N ALA A 44 4.38 -2.69 6.94
CA ALA A 44 5.62 -2.96 6.21
C ALA A 44 5.52 -2.49 4.76
N LEU A 45 4.42 -2.81 4.07
CA LEU A 45 4.17 -2.36 2.72
C LEU A 45 4.04 -0.84 2.61
N ALA A 46 3.39 -0.19 3.57
CA ALA A 46 3.23 1.26 3.57
C ALA A 46 4.57 2.02 3.72
N ARG A 47 5.54 1.43 4.44
CA ARG A 47 6.89 1.98 4.56
C ARG A 47 7.63 1.96 3.22
N GLU A 48 7.45 0.90 2.43
CA GLU A 48 8.05 0.78 1.10
C GLU A 48 7.28 1.59 0.05
N ASN A 49 5.95 1.50 0.05
CA ASN A 49 5.07 2.14 -0.93
C ASN A 49 3.65 2.36 -0.37
N MET A 50 3.42 3.57 0.15
CA MET A 50 2.13 3.98 0.70
C MET A 50 0.96 3.86 -0.30
N CYS A 51 1.19 4.13 -1.59
CA CYS A 51 0.14 4.04 -2.60
C CYS A 51 -0.32 2.60 -2.78
N LEU A 52 0.62 1.66 -2.92
CA LEU A 52 0.31 0.23 -3.04
C LEU A 52 -0.35 -0.31 -1.76
N ALA A 53 0.10 0.14 -0.59
CA ALA A 53 -0.54 -0.20 0.67
C ALA A 53 -2.01 0.24 0.73
N CYS A 54 -2.36 1.41 0.17
CA CYS A 54 -3.75 1.86 0.08
C CYS A 54 -4.58 0.96 -0.84
N VAL A 55 -4.03 0.52 -1.98
CA VAL A 55 -4.72 -0.43 -2.87
C VAL A 55 -5.00 -1.76 -2.16
N MET A 56 -3.99 -2.31 -1.45
CA MET A 56 -4.18 -3.53 -0.66
C MET A 56 -5.20 -3.34 0.48
N CYS A 57 -5.30 -2.13 1.03
CA CYS A 57 -6.32 -1.80 2.02
C CYS A 57 -7.74 -1.87 1.45
N GLU A 58 -7.95 -1.39 0.22
CA GLU A 58 -9.25 -1.49 -0.47
C GLU A 58 -9.64 -2.96 -0.70
N ASP A 59 -8.71 -3.77 -1.21
CA ASP A 59 -8.92 -5.20 -1.43
C ASP A 59 -9.22 -5.95 -0.12
N TYR A 60 -8.49 -5.64 0.94
CA TYR A 60 -8.69 -6.24 2.27
C TYR A 60 -10.07 -5.90 2.85
N LEU A 61 -10.52 -4.65 2.71
CA LEU A 61 -11.84 -4.22 3.18
C LEU A 61 -12.97 -4.81 2.32
N ALA A 62 -12.76 -4.91 1.01
CA ALA A 62 -13.73 -5.51 0.07
C ALA A 62 -13.90 -7.01 0.29
N ALA A 63 -12.90 -7.69 0.86
CA ALA A 63 -12.96 -9.12 1.13
C ALA A 63 -13.98 -9.47 2.22
N LYS A 64 -15.08 -10.10 1.79
CA LYS A 64 -16.21 -10.51 2.63
C LYS A 64 -15.93 -11.71 3.55
N SER A 65 -14.80 -12.40 3.38
CA SER A 65 -14.44 -13.59 4.17
C SER A 65 -13.00 -13.53 4.68
N SER A 66 -12.73 -14.26 5.77
CA SER A 66 -11.37 -14.43 6.30
C SER A 66 -10.41 -15.00 5.26
N LYS A 67 -10.86 -16.01 4.50
CA LYS A 67 -10.09 -16.59 3.39
C LYS A 67 -9.79 -15.57 2.29
N GLY A 68 -10.75 -14.69 1.97
CA GLY A 68 -10.55 -13.62 0.99
C GLY A 68 -9.50 -12.62 1.46
N ARG A 69 -9.57 -12.20 2.72
CA ARG A 69 -8.58 -11.31 3.34
C ARG A 69 -7.19 -11.93 3.35
N ARG A 70 -7.09 -13.21 3.73
CA ARG A 70 -5.83 -13.95 3.73
C ARG A 70 -5.14 -13.92 2.37
N LYS A 71 -5.88 -14.17 1.29
CA LYS A 71 -5.34 -14.08 -0.10
C LYS A 71 -4.78 -12.71 -0.47
N VAL A 72 -5.30 -11.63 0.10
CA VAL A 72 -4.76 -10.27 -0.11
C VAL A 72 -3.43 -10.14 0.63
N ILE A 73 -3.42 -10.53 1.91
CA ILE A 73 -2.26 -10.43 2.79
C ILE A 73 -1.10 -11.32 2.32
N ASP A 74 -1.37 -12.52 1.84
CA ASP A 74 -0.36 -13.47 1.35
C ASP A 74 0.48 -12.93 0.18
N ARG A 75 -0.01 -11.91 -0.55
CA ARG A 75 0.69 -11.27 -1.67
C ARG A 75 1.64 -10.16 -1.24
N ILE A 76 1.46 -9.62 -0.03
CA ILE A 76 2.21 -8.46 0.44
C ILE A 76 3.73 -8.73 0.52
N PRO A 77 4.20 -9.88 1.02
CA PRO A 77 5.64 -10.17 1.08
C PRO A 77 6.33 -10.11 -0.29
N GLU A 78 5.69 -10.61 -1.34
CA GLU A 78 6.23 -10.58 -2.71
C GLU A 78 6.36 -9.14 -3.22
N HIS A 79 5.35 -8.31 -2.98
CA HIS A 79 5.40 -6.89 -3.33
C HIS A 79 6.53 -6.15 -2.61
N ILE A 80 6.73 -6.42 -1.31
CA ILE A 80 7.82 -5.83 -0.52
C ILE A 80 9.16 -6.25 -1.11
N ALA A 81 9.36 -7.55 -1.35
CA ALA A 81 10.61 -8.07 -1.91
C ALA A 81 10.93 -7.43 -3.28
N MET A 82 9.92 -7.29 -4.15
CA MET A 82 10.08 -6.63 -5.45
C MET A 82 10.47 -5.16 -5.30
N LEU A 83 9.82 -4.42 -4.39
CA LEU A 83 10.12 -3.00 -4.15
C LEU A 83 11.54 -2.81 -3.60
N GLN A 84 11.94 -3.65 -2.64
CA GLN A 84 13.27 -3.62 -2.05
C GLN A 84 14.36 -4.01 -3.05
N ALA A 85 14.12 -5.01 -3.90
CA ALA A 85 15.03 -5.38 -4.98
C ALA A 85 15.22 -4.25 -5.99
N ARG A 86 14.12 -3.58 -6.38
CA ARG A 86 14.18 -2.39 -7.26
C ARG A 86 14.98 -1.25 -6.64
N ALA A 87 14.79 -0.99 -5.35
CA ALA A 87 15.54 0.03 -4.62
C ALA A 87 17.04 -0.31 -4.57
N ALA A 88 17.39 -1.58 -4.31
CA ALA A 88 18.78 -2.05 -4.29
C ALA A 88 19.46 -1.95 -5.66
N ASN A 89 18.71 -2.16 -6.74
CA ASN A 89 19.20 -2.12 -8.13
C ASN A 89 19.21 -0.70 -8.74
N GLY A 90 19.03 0.36 -7.94
CA GLY A 90 19.06 1.75 -8.43
C GLY A 90 17.84 2.16 -9.26
N GLY A 91 16.72 1.44 -9.16
CA GLY A 91 15.48 1.75 -9.87
C GLY A 91 15.39 1.23 -11.31
N VAL A 92 16.31 0.35 -11.73
CA VAL A 92 16.25 -0.28 -13.06
C VAL A 92 15.33 -1.50 -13.00
N ASP A 93 14.29 -1.52 -13.84
CA ASP A 93 13.38 -2.66 -13.96
C ASP A 93 14.13 -3.81 -14.66
N PRO A 94 14.24 -5.01 -14.07
CA PRO A 94 15.03 -6.10 -14.64
C PRO A 94 14.50 -6.67 -15.96
N GLU A 95 13.31 -6.26 -16.42
CA GLU A 95 12.75 -6.66 -17.73
C GLU A 95 13.22 -5.83 -18.93
N GLN A 96 14.19 -4.91 -18.76
CA GLN A 96 14.66 -4.06 -19.86
C GLN A 96 16.04 -4.45 -20.46
N ASN A 97 16.48 -5.71 -20.32
CA ASN A 97 17.70 -6.20 -20.97
C ASN A 97 17.44 -7.28 -22.01
#